data_AF-A0A7X6UDB6-F1
#
_entry.id   AF-A0A7X6UDB6-F1
#
_cell.length_a   1.000
_cell.length_b   1.000
_cell.length_c   1.000
_cell.angle_alpha   90.00
_cell.angle_beta   90.00
_cell.angle_gamma   90.00
#
_symmetry.space_group_name_H-M   'P 1'
#
loop_
_entity.id
_entity.type
_entity.pdbx_description
1 polymer ?
#
loop_
_entity_poly.entity_id
_entity_poly.type
_entity_poly.pdbx_seq_one_letter_code
_entity_poly.pdbx_strand_id
1 'polypeptide(L)'
;MKVSEAQWDALDGVKPAPEPTPTKPAEVAPVAGSLTWGVSSGFYEYTTDPARPAKGEVRTSGVGGGAGGYVFPQATGSSWNAETRTGTVRYSGSVTFWGHGGAMNTTFANPVITVNSPISGSITANGTTYVLGLASAGFTANADGSITWSNVPVNGGVSGGGNGGGGGFGMDNLTFTVGVASAANYGSTVTTSPAAQTRTPAAAAPASTGITVVTPPQQLAAGGEIEITASGFQPNETGILVVIYSEPTVLDTNAKADANGVVRWIGTLPEGLTGKHTITMQGSINVGQEITIVAADETKAAGKSATVTETAETTAGAATPISDGGTPAWAWWTGALALLLIAGASTGLVVAQRRKAEHAATEL
;
A
#
# COMPACT_ATOMS: atom_id res chain seq x y z
N MET A 1 50.97 -78.71 -3.92
CA MET A 1 51.92 -77.59 -3.74
C MET A 1 51.40 -76.74 -2.59
N LYS A 2 52.17 -76.58 -1.51
CA LYS A 2 51.86 -75.63 -0.44
C LYS A 2 52.64 -74.35 -0.73
N VAL A 3 51.94 -73.23 -0.82
CA VAL A 3 52.55 -71.90 -0.97
C VAL A 3 53.32 -71.60 0.32
N SER A 4 54.61 -71.27 0.22
CA SER A 4 55.45 -70.92 1.37
C SER A 4 55.15 -69.51 1.89
N GLU A 5 55.41 -69.20 3.16
CA GLU A 5 55.28 -67.84 3.73
C GLU A 5 56.01 -66.76 2.91
N ALA A 6 57.18 -67.08 2.34
CA ALA A 6 57.92 -66.16 1.46
C ALA A 6 57.21 -65.85 0.12
N GLN A 7 56.24 -66.68 -0.30
CA GLN A 7 55.41 -66.41 -1.48
C GLN A 7 54.15 -65.59 -1.12
N TRP A 8 53.74 -65.58 0.15
CA TRP A 8 52.68 -64.70 0.65
C TRP A 8 53.20 -63.26 0.83
N ASP A 9 54.38 -63.11 1.44
CA ASP A 9 55.01 -61.78 1.61
C ASP A 9 55.32 -61.08 0.27
N ALA A 10 55.52 -61.83 -0.81
CA ALA A 10 55.73 -61.29 -2.15
C ALA A 10 54.44 -60.75 -2.83
N LEU A 11 53.26 -61.10 -2.32
CA LEU A 11 51.97 -60.60 -2.80
C LEU A 11 51.43 -59.45 -1.93
N ASP A 12 51.82 -59.39 -0.65
CA ASP A 12 51.26 -58.48 0.36
C ASP A 12 52.07 -57.19 0.61
N GLY A 13 52.91 -56.78 -0.34
CA GLY A 13 53.62 -55.49 -0.29
C GLY A 13 52.70 -54.25 -0.30
N VAL A 14 51.40 -54.42 -0.47
CA VAL A 14 50.39 -53.38 -0.26
C VAL A 14 49.40 -53.88 0.78
N LYS A 15 49.64 -53.51 2.05
CA LYS A 15 48.64 -53.59 3.11
C LYS A 15 47.33 -52.99 2.58
N PRO A 16 46.21 -53.74 2.51
CA PRO A 16 44.92 -53.16 2.16
C PRO A 16 44.66 -51.99 3.10
N ALA A 17 44.31 -50.83 2.55
CA ALA A 17 43.86 -49.72 3.38
C ALA A 17 42.72 -50.24 4.28
N PRO A 18 42.71 -49.90 5.59
CA PRO A 18 41.60 -50.29 6.44
C PRO A 18 40.31 -49.81 5.77
N GLU A 19 39.36 -50.74 5.54
CA GLU A 19 38.03 -50.35 5.09
C GLU A 19 37.53 -49.25 6.03
N PRO A 20 37.05 -48.11 5.50
CA PRO A 20 36.50 -47.08 6.35
C PRO A 20 35.35 -47.70 7.13
N THR A 21 35.50 -47.74 8.46
CA THR A 21 34.41 -48.13 9.35
C THR A 21 33.18 -47.32 8.95
N PRO A 22 32.01 -47.95 8.68
CA PRO A 22 30.84 -47.19 8.30
C PRO A 22 30.51 -46.21 9.42
N THR A 23 30.77 -44.93 9.18
CA THR A 23 30.42 -43.86 10.11
C THR A 23 28.90 -43.84 10.19
N LYS A 24 28.33 -44.12 11.36
CA LYS A 24 26.89 -43.93 11.62
C LYS A 24 26.54 -42.52 11.08
N PRO A 25 25.58 -42.39 10.15
CA PRO A 25 25.15 -41.08 9.67
C PRO A 25 24.92 -40.17 10.87
N ALA A 26 25.49 -38.97 10.83
CA ALA A 26 25.27 -37.98 11.88
C ALA A 26 23.76 -37.80 12.06
N GLU A 27 23.29 -37.95 13.29
CA GLU A 27 21.88 -37.77 13.62
C GLU A 27 21.52 -36.31 13.31
N VAL A 28 20.67 -36.11 12.29
CA VAL A 28 20.29 -34.76 11.86
C VAL A 28 19.48 -34.14 12.98
N ALA A 29 19.94 -33.00 13.50
CA ALA A 29 19.24 -32.29 14.57
C ALA A 29 17.84 -31.87 14.08
N PRO A 30 16.80 -32.04 14.91
CA PRO A 30 15.44 -31.71 14.50
C PRO A 30 15.30 -30.20 14.23
N VAL A 31 14.63 -29.86 13.13
CA VAL A 31 14.39 -28.48 12.71
C VAL A 31 13.13 -27.91 13.34
N ALA A 32 13.19 -26.64 13.74
CA ALA A 32 12.05 -25.91 14.27
C ALA A 32 10.96 -25.72 13.20
N GLY A 33 9.70 -25.97 13.56
CA GLY A 33 8.58 -25.73 12.67
C GLY A 33 8.16 -24.26 12.59
N SER A 34 7.41 -23.93 11.54
CA SER A 34 6.93 -22.57 11.28
C SER A 34 5.75 -22.57 10.31
N LEU A 35 4.93 -21.52 10.39
CA LEU A 35 3.88 -21.20 9.43
C LEU A 35 4.22 -19.86 8.76
N THR A 36 4.28 -19.85 7.43
CA THR A 36 4.37 -18.62 6.62
C THR A 36 3.01 -18.37 5.97
N TRP A 37 2.37 -17.25 6.31
CA TRP A 37 1.04 -16.91 5.82
C TRP A 37 0.83 -15.39 5.80
N GLY A 38 0.40 -14.84 4.66
CA GLY A 38 0.06 -13.41 4.52
C GLY A 38 -1.28 -13.01 5.14
N VAL A 39 -2.06 -13.97 5.62
CA VAL A 39 -3.49 -13.84 5.97
C VAL A 39 -4.35 -13.53 4.75
N SER A 40 -4.26 -12.31 4.23
CA SER A 40 -4.94 -11.87 3.01
C SER A 40 -4.27 -10.61 2.47
N SER A 41 -3.64 -10.74 1.31
CA SER A 41 -3.00 -9.67 0.56
C SER A 41 -3.98 -8.57 0.15
N GLY A 42 -5.18 -8.96 -0.30
CA GLY A 42 -6.24 -8.01 -0.63
C GLY A 42 -6.74 -7.24 0.60
N PHE A 43 -6.81 -7.89 1.76
CA PHE A 43 -7.21 -7.21 3.00
C PHE A 43 -6.11 -6.29 3.54
N TYR A 44 -4.85 -6.69 3.38
CA TYR A 44 -3.70 -5.83 3.66
C TYR A 44 -3.75 -4.57 2.80
N GLU A 45 -3.91 -4.70 1.48
CA GLU A 45 -4.03 -3.56 0.57
C GLU A 45 -5.22 -2.67 0.96
N TYR A 46 -6.39 -3.26 1.21
CA TYR A 46 -7.55 -2.52 1.70
C TYR A 46 -7.27 -1.71 2.96
N THR A 47 -6.50 -2.29 3.90
CA THR A 47 -6.17 -1.67 5.19
C THR A 47 -5.17 -0.55 5.02
N THR A 48 -4.09 -0.75 4.26
CA THR A 48 -2.93 0.15 4.26
C THR A 48 -2.91 1.16 3.10
N ASP A 49 -3.57 0.86 1.98
CA ASP A 49 -3.59 1.77 0.83
C ASP A 49 -4.35 3.07 1.18
N PRO A 50 -3.70 4.25 1.11
CA PRO A 50 -4.34 5.53 1.43
C PRO A 50 -5.50 5.91 0.50
N ALA A 51 -5.60 5.31 -0.69
CA ALA A 51 -6.73 5.48 -1.59
C ALA A 51 -7.97 4.70 -1.15
N ARG A 52 -7.83 3.73 -0.24
CA ARG A 52 -8.92 2.90 0.25
C ARG A 52 -9.59 3.49 1.50
N PRO A 53 -10.88 3.19 1.75
CA PRO A 53 -11.60 3.77 2.87
C PRO A 53 -11.09 3.40 4.26
N ALA A 54 -10.37 2.27 4.41
CA ALA A 54 -9.96 1.79 5.73
C ALA A 54 -8.94 2.71 6.40
N LYS A 55 -8.03 3.34 5.63
CA LYS A 55 -7.01 4.28 6.11
C LYS A 55 -6.36 3.82 7.41
N GLY A 56 -5.93 2.57 7.41
CA GLY A 56 -5.63 1.80 8.59
C GLY A 56 -4.15 1.48 8.74
N GLU A 57 -3.88 0.53 9.62
CA GLU A 57 -2.55 0.01 9.88
C GLU A 57 -2.59 -1.48 10.19
N VAL A 58 -1.45 -2.13 9.99
CA VAL A 58 -1.24 -3.53 10.35
C VAL A 58 -0.20 -3.61 11.44
N ARG A 59 -0.58 -4.19 12.58
CA ARG A 59 0.30 -4.39 13.73
C ARG A 59 0.67 -5.86 13.83
N THR A 60 1.91 -6.16 14.14
CA THR A 60 2.37 -7.52 14.38
C THR A 60 3.03 -7.66 15.74
N SER A 61 2.99 -8.87 16.29
CA SER A 61 3.69 -9.21 17.53
C SER A 61 4.10 -10.67 17.53
N GLY A 62 5.38 -10.97 17.76
CA GLY A 62 5.85 -12.35 17.86
C GLY A 62 5.83 -13.12 16.54
N VAL A 63 5.77 -12.41 15.40
CA VAL A 63 5.88 -12.98 14.05
C VAL A 63 7.04 -12.32 13.30
N GLY A 64 7.74 -13.11 12.49
CA GLY A 64 8.75 -12.62 11.55
C GLY A 64 8.12 -12.26 10.19
N GLY A 65 8.96 -11.89 9.23
CA GLY A 65 8.52 -11.58 7.87
C GLY A 65 7.71 -10.28 7.79
N GLY A 66 6.76 -10.23 6.86
CA GLY A 66 5.96 -9.03 6.59
C GLY A 66 4.75 -9.31 5.71
N ALA A 67 4.18 -8.26 5.13
CA ALA A 67 3.02 -8.36 4.24
C ALA A 67 3.22 -9.43 3.16
N GLY A 68 2.23 -10.32 3.00
CA GLY A 68 2.29 -11.45 2.06
C GLY A 68 2.99 -12.70 2.59
N GLY A 69 3.58 -12.67 3.79
CA GLY A 69 4.25 -13.84 4.36
C GLY A 69 4.75 -13.61 5.78
N TYR A 70 3.84 -13.50 6.75
CA TYR A 70 4.21 -13.46 8.16
C TYR A 70 4.65 -14.85 8.62
N VAL A 71 5.76 -14.90 9.35
CA VAL A 71 6.35 -16.16 9.85
C VAL A 71 5.97 -16.34 11.31
N PHE A 72 4.99 -17.21 11.55
CA PHE A 72 4.58 -17.63 12.88
C PHE A 72 5.44 -18.81 13.35
N PRO A 73 6.22 -18.69 14.43
CA PRO A 73 7.00 -19.80 14.96
C PRO A 73 6.09 -20.90 15.54
N GLN A 74 6.46 -22.16 15.36
CA GLN A 74 5.74 -23.28 15.98
C GLN A 74 5.88 -23.20 17.51
N ALA A 75 4.75 -23.19 18.20
CA ALA A 75 4.64 -23.13 19.64
C ALA A 75 4.70 -24.53 20.29
N THR A 76 4.95 -24.55 21.59
CA THR A 76 4.80 -25.74 22.43
C THR A 76 3.33 -26.20 22.49
N GLY A 77 3.09 -27.43 22.93
CA GLY A 77 1.73 -27.97 23.06
C GLY A 77 1.08 -28.41 21.74
N SER A 78 1.87 -28.56 20.68
CA SER A 78 1.46 -29.31 19.48
C SER A 78 1.35 -30.80 19.81
N SER A 79 0.40 -31.51 19.18
CA SER A 79 0.24 -32.96 19.30
C SER A 79 0.31 -33.55 17.90
N TRP A 80 1.39 -34.25 17.59
CA TRP A 80 1.69 -34.73 16.24
C TRP A 80 2.00 -36.22 16.22
N ASN A 81 1.37 -36.95 15.32
CA ASN A 81 1.72 -38.33 14.99
C ASN A 81 2.44 -38.34 13.64
N ALA A 82 3.75 -38.64 13.65
CA ALA A 82 4.59 -38.65 12.46
C ALA A 82 4.29 -39.84 11.52
N GLU A 83 3.79 -40.95 12.04
CA GLU A 83 3.48 -42.15 11.26
C GLU A 83 2.22 -41.93 10.40
N THR A 84 1.15 -41.41 11.02
CA THR A 84 -0.10 -41.11 10.33
C THR A 84 -0.09 -39.73 9.66
N ARG A 85 0.87 -38.86 10.02
CA ARG A 85 0.98 -37.45 9.62
C ARG A 85 -0.29 -36.67 9.95
N THR A 86 -0.77 -36.85 11.17
CA THR A 86 -1.98 -36.22 11.69
C THR A 86 -1.75 -35.60 13.04
N GLY A 87 -2.60 -34.64 13.41
CA GLY A 87 -2.55 -33.99 14.70
C GLY A 87 -2.78 -32.49 14.62
N THR A 88 -2.36 -31.79 15.67
CA THR A 88 -2.48 -30.34 15.83
C THR A 88 -1.12 -29.69 15.95
N VAL A 89 -0.91 -28.62 15.20
CA VAL A 89 0.31 -27.82 15.23
C VAL A 89 -0.07 -26.40 15.61
N ARG A 90 0.45 -25.96 16.76
CA ARG A 90 0.19 -24.63 17.32
C ARG A 90 1.30 -23.70 16.88
N TYR A 91 0.93 -22.46 16.57
CA TYR A 91 1.87 -21.38 16.29
C TYR A 91 1.62 -20.22 17.25
N SER A 92 2.65 -19.43 17.50
CA SER A 92 2.53 -18.21 18.32
C SER A 92 2.64 -16.95 17.45
N GLY A 93 2.17 -15.83 18.01
CA GLY A 93 2.27 -14.51 17.40
C GLY A 93 0.94 -14.02 16.83
N SER A 94 0.90 -12.77 16.42
CA SER A 94 -0.32 -12.11 15.95
C SER A 94 -0.08 -11.13 14.81
N VAL A 95 -1.10 -10.99 13.98
CA VAL A 95 -1.26 -9.94 12.96
C VAL A 95 -2.63 -9.29 13.16
N THR A 96 -2.66 -7.99 13.39
CA THR A 96 -3.86 -7.21 13.64
C THR A 96 -4.04 -6.18 12.53
N PHE A 97 -5.18 -6.23 11.86
CA PHE A 97 -5.63 -5.23 10.90
C PHE A 97 -6.55 -4.24 11.61
N TRP A 98 -6.14 -2.97 11.63
CA TRP A 98 -6.90 -1.88 12.24
C TRP A 98 -7.26 -0.84 11.18
N GLY A 99 -8.47 -0.31 11.19
CA GLY A 99 -8.89 0.75 10.25
C GLY A 99 -10.30 1.27 10.54
N HIS A 100 -10.80 2.15 9.68
CA HIS A 100 -12.08 2.85 9.85
C HIS A 100 -12.22 3.54 11.21
N GLY A 101 -11.15 4.19 11.67
CA GLY A 101 -11.13 4.81 13.01
C GLY A 101 -11.33 3.81 14.16
N GLY A 102 -11.02 2.53 13.94
CA GLY A 102 -11.13 1.45 14.93
C GLY A 102 -12.39 0.60 14.83
N ALA A 103 -13.32 0.93 13.93
CA ALA A 103 -14.45 0.04 13.65
C ALA A 103 -14.01 -1.30 13.05
N MET A 104 -12.89 -1.30 12.31
CA MET A 104 -12.18 -2.51 11.91
C MET A 104 -11.01 -2.73 12.87
N ASN A 105 -11.05 -3.83 13.62
CA ASN A 105 -9.98 -4.28 14.50
C ASN A 105 -9.98 -5.81 14.56
N THR A 106 -9.31 -6.43 13.59
CA THR A 106 -9.36 -7.88 13.36
C THR A 106 -7.99 -8.47 13.63
N THR A 107 -7.91 -9.44 14.55
CA THR A 107 -6.64 -10.02 14.99
C THR A 107 -6.56 -11.52 14.69
N PHE A 108 -5.60 -11.90 13.86
CA PHE A 108 -5.22 -13.28 13.60
C PHE A 108 -4.06 -13.65 14.52
N ALA A 109 -4.38 -14.26 15.66
CA ALA A 109 -3.41 -14.64 16.68
C ALA A 109 -3.38 -16.15 16.91
N ASN A 110 -2.19 -16.63 17.26
CA ASN A 110 -1.89 -18.00 17.65
C ASN A 110 -2.58 -19.06 16.77
N PRO A 111 -2.31 -19.08 15.46
CA PRO A 111 -2.97 -20.02 14.56
C PRO A 111 -2.75 -21.47 14.99
N VAL A 112 -3.77 -22.30 14.77
CA VAL A 112 -3.67 -23.75 15.00
C VAL A 112 -4.03 -24.47 13.71
N ILE A 113 -3.11 -25.26 13.18
CA ILE A 113 -3.39 -26.17 12.07
C ILE A 113 -3.77 -27.53 12.63
N THR A 114 -4.87 -28.10 12.15
CA THR A 114 -5.29 -29.48 12.42
C THR A 114 -5.20 -30.28 11.14
N VAL A 115 -4.39 -31.32 11.13
CA VAL A 115 -4.24 -32.27 10.01
C VAL A 115 -4.99 -33.54 10.37
N ASN A 116 -6.08 -33.82 9.65
CA ASN A 116 -6.90 -35.01 9.85
C ASN A 116 -6.41 -36.19 9.00
N SER A 117 -5.78 -35.89 7.86
CA SER A 117 -5.05 -36.82 7.01
C SER A 117 -4.02 -36.04 6.18
N PRO A 118 -3.08 -36.69 5.49
CA PRO A 118 -2.11 -35.99 4.63
C PRO A 118 -2.73 -35.08 3.55
N ILE A 119 -4.02 -35.28 3.22
CA ILE A 119 -4.75 -34.56 2.18
C ILE A 119 -5.93 -33.73 2.72
N SER A 120 -6.19 -33.72 4.04
CA SER A 120 -7.30 -32.96 4.63
C SER A 120 -6.94 -32.35 5.98
N GLY A 121 -7.33 -31.10 6.18
CA GLY A 121 -7.07 -30.36 7.40
C GLY A 121 -7.71 -28.98 7.40
N SER A 122 -7.46 -28.24 8.47
CA SER A 122 -7.96 -26.89 8.67
C SER A 122 -6.94 -26.03 9.40
N ILE A 123 -7.12 -24.72 9.30
CA ILE A 123 -6.45 -23.72 10.13
C ILE A 123 -7.50 -22.93 10.91
N THR A 124 -7.28 -22.75 12.21
CA THR A 124 -8.09 -21.87 13.05
C THR A 124 -7.28 -20.64 13.42
N ALA A 125 -7.80 -19.45 13.11
CA ALA A 125 -7.22 -18.16 13.47
C ALA A 125 -8.35 -17.12 13.59
N ASN A 126 -8.19 -16.12 14.46
CA ASN A 126 -9.24 -15.10 14.71
C ASN A 126 -10.61 -15.74 15.06
N GLY A 127 -10.60 -16.83 15.84
CA GLY A 127 -11.81 -17.58 16.21
C GLY A 127 -12.54 -18.28 15.05
N THR A 128 -12.01 -18.20 13.83
CA THR A 128 -12.61 -18.76 12.62
C THR A 128 -11.78 -19.93 12.11
N THR A 129 -12.44 -20.96 11.59
CA THR A 129 -11.79 -22.15 11.03
C THR A 129 -11.96 -22.17 9.52
N TYR A 130 -10.85 -22.35 8.81
CA TYR A 130 -10.77 -22.39 7.35
C TYR A 130 -10.30 -23.77 6.90
N VAL A 131 -10.87 -24.29 5.81
CA VAL A 131 -10.47 -25.57 5.23
C VAL A 131 -9.18 -25.39 4.42
N LEU A 132 -8.25 -26.33 4.56
CA LEU A 132 -6.98 -26.33 3.82
C LEU A 132 -7.03 -27.29 2.63
N GLY A 133 -6.57 -26.82 1.47
CA GLY A 133 -6.37 -27.62 0.26
C GLY A 133 -5.11 -28.49 0.30
N LEU A 134 -4.96 -29.35 1.30
CA LEU A 134 -3.73 -30.16 1.45
C LEU A 134 -3.55 -31.18 0.30
N ALA A 135 -4.64 -31.70 -0.25
CA ALA A 135 -4.61 -32.62 -1.39
C ALA A 135 -3.90 -32.03 -2.61
N SER A 136 -4.18 -30.76 -2.93
CA SER A 136 -3.60 -30.08 -4.10
C SER A 136 -2.17 -29.61 -3.85
N ALA A 137 -1.82 -29.30 -2.61
CA ALA A 137 -0.47 -28.87 -2.24
C ALA A 137 0.52 -30.05 -2.17
N GLY A 138 0.07 -31.20 -1.64
CA GLY A 138 0.97 -32.29 -1.26
C GLY A 138 1.90 -31.90 -0.10
N PHE A 139 2.79 -32.82 0.28
CA PHE A 139 3.79 -32.59 1.32
C PHE A 139 5.16 -33.15 0.91
N THR A 140 6.20 -32.58 1.50
CA THR A 140 7.58 -33.09 1.43
C THR A 140 8.01 -33.55 2.82
N ALA A 141 8.52 -34.78 2.92
CA ALA A 141 9.20 -35.26 4.12
C ALA A 141 10.70 -34.96 3.98
N ASN A 142 11.24 -34.21 4.93
CA ASN A 142 12.63 -33.76 4.91
C ASN A 142 13.54 -34.76 5.63
N ALA A 143 14.84 -34.74 5.32
CA ALA A 143 15.82 -35.65 5.92
C ALA A 143 16.02 -35.42 7.44
N ASP A 144 15.63 -34.24 7.94
CA ASP A 144 15.65 -33.85 9.36
C ASP A 144 14.39 -34.31 10.13
N GLY A 145 13.48 -35.04 9.47
CA GLY A 145 12.23 -35.53 10.05
C GLY A 145 11.10 -34.52 10.07
N SER A 146 11.31 -33.28 9.61
CA SER A 146 10.24 -32.30 9.45
C SER A 146 9.40 -32.61 8.21
N ILE A 147 8.16 -32.12 8.20
CA ILE A 147 7.24 -32.28 7.08
C ILE A 147 6.70 -30.92 6.65
N THR A 148 6.79 -30.61 5.37
CA THR A 148 6.39 -29.31 4.82
C THR A 148 5.27 -29.45 3.80
N TRP A 149 4.20 -28.69 4.00
CA TRP A 149 3.20 -28.41 2.96
C TRP A 149 3.43 -27.00 2.44
N SER A 150 3.58 -26.85 1.13
CA SER A 150 3.88 -25.57 0.49
C SER A 150 2.69 -25.08 -0.35
N ASN A 151 2.47 -23.77 -0.33
CA ASN A 151 1.46 -23.10 -1.16
C ASN A 151 0.05 -23.72 -1.02
N VAL A 152 -0.34 -24.07 0.21
CA VAL A 152 -1.63 -24.65 0.57
C VAL A 152 -2.73 -23.61 0.41
N PRO A 153 -3.75 -23.85 -0.44
CA PRO A 153 -4.92 -22.99 -0.51
C PRO A 153 -5.69 -22.95 0.80
N VAL A 154 -6.10 -21.76 1.21
CA VAL A 154 -6.96 -21.55 2.39
C VAL A 154 -8.35 -21.14 1.90
N ASN A 155 -9.34 -21.99 2.10
CA ASN A 155 -10.69 -21.75 1.60
C ASN A 155 -11.45 -20.82 2.54
N GLY A 156 -11.86 -19.66 2.02
CA GLY A 156 -12.68 -18.68 2.72
C GLY A 156 -12.19 -17.26 2.45
N GLY A 157 -12.57 -16.36 3.35
CA GLY A 157 -12.16 -14.97 3.27
C GLY A 157 -12.32 -14.21 4.57
N VAL A 158 -11.82 -12.98 4.56
CA VAL A 158 -11.98 -11.98 5.61
C VAL A 158 -12.82 -10.83 5.07
N SER A 159 -13.66 -10.23 5.91
CA SER A 159 -14.44 -9.05 5.56
C SER A 159 -13.94 -7.84 6.33
N GLY A 160 -13.93 -6.67 5.67
CA GLY A 160 -13.44 -5.42 6.25
C GLY A 160 -14.43 -4.69 7.17
N GLY A 161 -15.29 -5.44 7.86
CA GLY A 161 -16.13 -5.00 8.98
C GLY A 161 -16.58 -3.54 8.96
N GLY A 162 -17.63 -3.24 8.20
CA GLY A 162 -18.38 -1.98 8.26
C GLY A 162 -19.75 -2.21 7.64
N ASN A 163 -20.79 -1.59 8.20
CA ASN A 163 -22.21 -1.80 7.88
C ASN A 163 -22.63 -1.36 6.44
N GLY A 164 -21.70 -1.26 5.49
CA GLY A 164 -22.01 -0.77 4.14
C GLY A 164 -20.85 -0.68 3.13
N GLY A 165 -19.99 -1.71 2.97
CA GLY A 165 -19.20 -1.82 1.73
C GLY A 165 -17.76 -2.34 1.77
N GLY A 166 -17.26 -2.87 2.89
CA GLY A 166 -15.97 -3.58 2.90
C GLY A 166 -16.14 -4.97 2.29
N GLY A 167 -15.84 -5.13 0.99
CA GLY A 167 -15.97 -6.40 0.27
C GLY A 167 -15.27 -7.59 0.94
N GLY A 168 -15.60 -8.80 0.50
CA GLY A 168 -14.92 -10.02 0.95
C GLY A 168 -13.56 -10.17 0.27
N PHE A 169 -12.53 -10.46 1.05
CA PHE A 169 -11.16 -10.70 0.55
C PHE A 169 -10.82 -12.18 0.74
N GLY A 170 -10.32 -12.84 -0.31
CA GLY A 170 -9.84 -14.21 -0.22
C GLY A 170 -8.65 -14.33 0.73
N MET A 171 -8.47 -15.51 1.31
CA MET A 171 -7.28 -15.81 2.11
C MET A 171 -6.08 -16.10 1.21
N ASP A 172 -4.90 -15.68 1.64
CA ASP A 172 -3.65 -16.05 0.97
C ASP A 172 -3.36 -17.54 1.22
N ASN A 173 -2.68 -18.15 0.25
CA ASN A 173 -2.10 -19.48 0.45
C ASN A 173 -1.06 -19.43 1.57
N LEU A 174 -0.86 -20.56 2.24
CA LEU A 174 0.11 -20.70 3.32
C LEU A 174 1.13 -21.79 3.05
N THR A 175 2.28 -21.70 3.70
CA THR A 175 3.28 -22.77 3.77
C THR A 175 3.53 -23.08 5.23
N PHE A 176 3.51 -24.36 5.61
CA PHE A 176 3.84 -24.73 6.99
C PHE A 176 4.73 -25.95 7.05
N THR A 177 5.67 -25.90 7.99
CA THR A 177 6.58 -26.98 8.33
C THR A 177 6.26 -27.44 9.74
N VAL A 178 5.95 -28.73 9.87
CA VAL A 178 5.80 -29.40 11.16
C VAL A 178 7.17 -29.92 11.56
N GLY A 179 7.70 -29.36 12.64
CA GLY A 179 8.99 -29.72 13.22
C GLY A 179 8.92 -29.74 14.74
N VAL A 180 10.00 -29.35 15.41
CA VAL A 180 9.99 -29.10 16.85
C VAL A 180 9.52 -27.68 17.18
N ALA A 181 9.17 -27.42 18.44
CA ALA A 181 8.86 -26.07 18.89
C ALA A 181 10.03 -25.12 18.60
N SER A 182 9.71 -23.93 18.11
CA SER A 182 10.70 -22.92 17.74
C SER A 182 11.10 -22.09 18.95
N ALA A 183 12.39 -21.78 19.07
CA ALA A 183 12.92 -20.81 20.02
C ALA A 183 12.99 -19.38 19.44
N ALA A 184 12.50 -19.16 18.21
CA ALA A 184 12.51 -17.86 17.57
C ALA A 184 11.58 -16.89 18.32
N ASN A 185 12.11 -15.72 18.67
CA ASN A 185 11.37 -14.63 19.29
C ASN A 185 11.44 -13.43 18.37
N TYR A 186 10.28 -12.96 17.91
CA TYR A 186 10.16 -11.77 17.07
C TYR A 186 9.56 -10.62 17.87
N GLY A 187 10.00 -9.40 17.57
CA GLY A 187 9.45 -8.18 18.16
C GLY A 187 8.06 -7.83 17.64
N SER A 188 7.63 -6.60 17.92
CA SER A 188 6.42 -6.02 17.35
C SER A 188 6.79 -5.05 16.22
N THR A 189 5.98 -5.05 15.16
CA THR A 189 6.09 -4.06 14.07
C THR A 189 4.74 -3.40 13.81
N VAL A 190 4.77 -2.19 13.26
CA VAL A 190 3.57 -1.48 12.81
C VAL A 190 3.82 -0.96 11.41
N THR A 191 2.91 -1.29 10.50
CA THR A 191 2.86 -0.70 9.16
C THR A 191 1.63 0.19 9.07
N THR A 192 1.85 1.49 9.00
CA THR A 192 0.77 2.47 8.94
C THR A 192 0.50 2.90 7.50
N SER A 193 -0.77 3.05 7.11
CA SER A 193 -1.10 3.88 5.95
C SER A 193 -0.60 5.32 6.20
N PRO A 194 -0.01 6.01 5.22
CA PRO A 194 0.32 7.43 5.36
C PRO A 194 -0.89 8.29 5.72
N ALA A 195 -2.11 7.85 5.40
CA ALA A 195 -3.37 8.50 5.76
C ALA A 195 -3.93 8.11 7.15
N ALA A 196 -3.41 7.05 7.79
CA ALA A 196 -3.80 6.65 9.15
C ALA A 196 -3.18 7.57 10.23
N GLN A 197 -2.18 8.37 9.85
CA GLN A 197 -1.66 9.41 10.72
C GLN A 197 -2.62 10.60 10.67
N THR A 198 -3.52 10.72 11.65
CA THR A 198 -4.13 12.02 11.95
C THR A 198 -3.02 12.94 12.43
N ARG A 199 -2.40 13.68 11.50
CA ARG A 199 -1.37 14.65 11.85
C ARG A 199 -2.04 15.85 12.50
N THR A 200 -1.56 16.22 13.69
CA THR A 200 -1.91 17.49 14.33
C THR A 200 -0.89 18.53 13.87
N PRO A 201 -1.32 19.74 13.44
CA PRO A 201 -0.39 20.80 13.10
C PRO A 201 0.52 21.12 14.30
N ALA A 202 1.81 21.32 14.04
CA ALA A 202 2.74 21.77 15.07
C ALA A 202 2.30 23.11 15.68
N ALA A 203 2.57 23.34 16.97
CA ALA A 203 2.15 24.57 17.66
C ALA A 203 2.82 25.85 17.12
N ALA A 204 4.02 25.71 16.54
CA ALA A 204 4.75 26.76 15.84
C ALA A 204 5.26 26.22 14.51
N ALA A 205 5.58 27.11 13.56
CA ALA A 205 6.05 26.74 12.23
C ALA A 205 7.33 25.88 12.35
N PRO A 206 7.30 24.60 11.94
CA PRO A 206 8.44 23.69 12.13
C PRO A 206 9.59 23.94 11.15
N ALA A 207 9.35 24.71 10.08
CA ALA A 207 10.32 25.10 9.08
C ALA A 207 9.92 26.41 8.41
N SER A 208 10.90 27.15 7.89
CA SER A 208 10.70 28.42 7.16
C SER A 208 11.36 28.42 5.77
N THR A 209 11.94 27.28 5.35
CA THR A 209 12.58 27.10 4.05
C THR A 209 12.19 25.75 3.45
N GLY A 210 12.31 25.61 2.12
CA GLY A 210 12.04 24.36 1.39
C GLY A 210 10.74 24.34 0.58
N ILE A 211 9.92 25.39 0.64
CA ILE A 211 8.79 25.60 -0.27
C ILE A 211 9.17 26.64 -1.34
N THR A 212 8.83 26.35 -2.59
CA THR A 212 8.84 27.31 -3.69
C THR A 212 7.41 27.79 -3.94
N VAL A 213 7.17 29.09 -3.81
CA VAL A 213 5.87 29.70 -4.12
C VAL A 213 5.84 30.01 -5.61
N VAL A 214 4.91 29.39 -6.33
CA VAL A 214 4.74 29.56 -7.78
C VAL A 214 3.92 30.82 -8.06
N THR A 215 2.93 31.09 -7.23
CA THR A 215 2.12 32.32 -7.33
C THR A 215 2.99 33.56 -7.10
N PRO A 216 2.97 34.57 -8.00
CA PRO A 216 3.72 35.80 -7.81
C PRO A 216 3.34 36.52 -6.51
N PRO A 217 4.30 37.14 -5.79
CA PRO A 217 4.02 37.81 -4.52
C PRO A 217 2.91 38.87 -4.60
N GLN A 218 2.76 39.55 -5.73
CA GLN A 218 1.74 40.58 -5.95
C GLN A 218 0.32 40.02 -6.10
N GLN A 219 0.18 38.71 -6.28
CA GLN A 219 -1.11 38.02 -6.42
C GLN A 219 -1.53 37.30 -5.14
N LEU A 220 -0.67 37.28 -4.12
CA LEU A 220 -0.98 36.70 -2.81
C LEU A 220 -1.90 37.65 -2.02
N ALA A 221 -3.20 37.57 -2.28
CA ALA A 221 -4.23 38.30 -1.56
C ALA A 221 -4.94 37.42 -0.53
N ALA A 222 -5.45 38.05 0.53
CA ALA A 222 -6.39 37.40 1.46
C ALA A 222 -7.61 36.87 0.68
N GLY A 223 -8.02 35.62 0.93
CA GLY A 223 -9.07 34.95 0.14
C GLY A 223 -8.64 34.53 -1.28
N GLY A 224 -7.41 34.81 -1.69
CA GLY A 224 -6.87 34.48 -3.01
C GLY A 224 -6.32 33.05 -3.09
N GLU A 225 -6.12 32.56 -4.31
CA GLU A 225 -5.48 31.28 -4.56
C GLU A 225 -3.95 31.38 -4.45
N ILE A 226 -3.33 30.34 -3.95
CA ILE A 226 -1.87 30.17 -3.90
C ILE A 226 -1.50 28.80 -4.46
N GLU A 227 -0.48 28.76 -5.31
CA GLU A 227 0.20 27.56 -5.78
C GLU A 227 1.61 27.51 -5.19
N ILE A 228 1.94 26.38 -4.58
CA ILE A 228 3.25 26.10 -3.98
C ILE A 228 3.74 24.72 -4.38
N THR A 229 5.06 24.58 -4.40
CA THR A 229 5.74 23.31 -4.65
C THR A 229 6.81 23.04 -3.61
N ALA A 230 7.03 21.76 -3.29
CA ALA A 230 8.11 21.32 -2.42
C ALA A 230 8.54 19.89 -2.78
N SER A 231 9.80 19.57 -2.53
CA SER A 231 10.40 18.26 -2.83
C SER A 231 11.08 17.65 -1.61
N GLY A 232 11.34 16.35 -1.65
CA GLY A 232 12.06 15.63 -0.59
C GLY A 232 11.15 14.83 0.34
N PHE A 233 9.84 14.81 0.06
CA PHE A 233 8.89 13.89 0.69
C PHE A 233 9.13 12.45 0.23
N GLN A 234 8.53 11.48 0.93
CA GLN A 234 8.56 10.11 0.44
C GLN A 234 7.78 10.00 -0.88
N PRO A 235 8.22 9.17 -1.85
CA PRO A 235 7.46 8.87 -3.05
C PRO A 235 6.01 8.47 -2.73
N ASN A 236 5.05 9.10 -3.40
CA ASN A 236 3.61 8.88 -3.22
C ASN A 236 3.08 9.15 -1.79
N GLU A 237 3.77 9.98 -1.02
CA GLU A 237 3.32 10.34 0.33
C GLU A 237 1.96 11.05 0.29
N THR A 238 1.08 10.71 1.24
CA THR A 238 -0.22 11.36 1.43
C THR A 238 -0.39 11.80 2.88
N GLY A 239 -1.44 12.57 3.18
CA GLY A 239 -1.68 13.05 4.55
C GLY A 239 -0.74 14.18 4.96
N ILE A 240 -0.11 14.87 3.99
CA ILE A 240 0.75 16.02 4.26
C ILE A 240 -0.15 17.18 4.67
N LEU A 241 0.10 17.76 5.84
CA LEU A 241 -0.63 18.95 6.27
C LEU A 241 -0.10 20.15 5.52
N VAL A 242 -1.00 21.00 5.02
CA VAL A 242 -0.66 22.36 4.60
C VAL A 242 -1.18 23.31 5.66
N VAL A 243 -0.29 24.04 6.31
CA VAL A 243 -0.61 24.87 7.47
C VAL A 243 -0.01 26.25 7.27
N ILE A 244 -0.81 27.29 7.49
CA ILE A 244 -0.34 28.67 7.52
C ILE A 244 -0.25 29.16 8.97
N TYR A 245 0.86 29.83 9.29
CA TYR A 245 1.21 30.25 10.64
C TYR A 245 1.20 31.76 10.79
N SER A 246 0.28 32.17 11.66
CA SER A 246 0.29 33.34 12.54
C SER A 246 -0.37 32.91 13.85
N GLU A 247 -1.58 32.37 13.74
CA GLU A 247 -2.10 31.26 14.55
C GLU A 247 -2.19 30.01 13.65
N PRO A 248 -1.96 28.78 14.15
CA PRO A 248 -1.91 27.60 13.29
C PRO A 248 -3.26 27.34 12.61
N THR A 249 -3.33 27.59 11.31
CA THR A 249 -4.54 27.38 10.50
C THR A 249 -4.27 26.30 9.47
N VAL A 250 -5.01 25.19 9.57
CA VAL A 250 -4.90 24.06 8.64
C VAL A 250 -5.65 24.39 7.35
N LEU A 251 -4.93 24.41 6.23
CA LEU A 251 -5.49 24.63 4.89
C LEU A 251 -5.81 23.31 4.19
N ASP A 252 -5.02 22.27 4.44
CA ASP A 252 -5.23 20.92 3.92
C ASP A 252 -4.68 19.89 4.90
N THR A 253 -5.32 18.72 4.97
CA THR A 253 -4.88 17.59 5.79
C THR A 253 -4.37 16.41 4.97
N ASN A 254 -4.47 16.49 3.65
CA ASN A 254 -4.24 15.37 2.75
C ASN A 254 -3.59 15.77 1.43
N ALA A 255 -2.68 16.75 1.46
CA ALA A 255 -1.83 17.02 0.31
C ALA A 255 -0.97 15.77 -0.02
N LYS A 256 -0.65 15.61 -1.31
CA LYS A 256 0.00 14.40 -1.84
C LYS A 256 1.28 14.74 -2.59
N ALA A 257 2.32 13.95 -2.34
CA ALA A 257 3.52 13.92 -3.15
C ALA A 257 3.35 12.95 -4.32
N ASP A 258 4.03 13.23 -5.43
CA ASP A 258 4.09 12.35 -6.59
C ASP A 258 5.11 11.21 -6.40
N ALA A 259 5.32 10.41 -7.45
CA ALA A 259 6.28 9.30 -7.44
C ALA A 259 7.75 9.75 -7.23
N ASN A 260 8.06 11.03 -7.38
CA ASN A 260 9.38 11.60 -7.16
C ASN A 260 9.50 12.30 -5.78
N GLY A 261 8.45 12.25 -4.95
CA GLY A 261 8.43 12.94 -3.66
C GLY A 261 8.23 14.45 -3.79
N VAL A 262 7.62 14.91 -4.88
CA VAL A 262 7.29 16.33 -5.13
C VAL A 262 5.81 16.57 -4.86
N VAL A 263 5.52 17.57 -4.03
CA VAL A 263 4.17 18.07 -3.78
C VAL A 263 3.97 19.32 -4.62
N ARG A 264 2.89 19.37 -5.41
CA ARG A 264 2.34 20.59 -6.00
C ARG A 264 0.97 20.80 -5.40
N TRP A 265 0.79 21.88 -4.64
CA TRP A 265 -0.44 22.17 -3.93
C TRP A 265 -1.00 23.52 -4.38
N ILE A 266 -2.31 23.53 -4.62
CA ILE A 266 -3.09 24.72 -4.97
C ILE A 266 -4.23 24.81 -3.96
N GLY A 267 -4.40 25.98 -3.35
CA GLY A 267 -5.48 26.19 -2.40
C GLY A 267 -5.75 27.66 -2.14
N THR A 268 -6.78 27.92 -1.33
CA THR A 268 -7.24 29.29 -1.02
C THR A 268 -6.69 29.75 0.32
N LEU A 269 -6.12 30.95 0.36
CA LEU A 269 -5.69 31.60 1.59
C LEU A 269 -6.91 32.06 2.41
N PRO A 270 -6.88 32.02 3.74
CA PRO A 270 -7.99 32.49 4.57
C PRO A 270 -8.36 33.95 4.29
N GLU A 271 -9.67 34.25 4.34
CA GLU A 271 -10.14 35.63 4.28
C GLU A 271 -9.62 36.44 5.47
N GLY A 272 -9.31 37.72 5.25
CA GLY A 272 -8.78 38.63 6.29
C GLY A 272 -7.33 38.40 6.72
N LEU A 273 -6.65 37.36 6.23
CA LEU A 273 -5.25 37.07 6.55
C LEU A 273 -4.32 37.99 5.76
N THR A 274 -3.76 39.01 6.40
CA THR A 274 -2.86 40.00 5.76
C THR A 274 -1.53 40.13 6.52
N GLY A 275 -0.48 40.62 5.86
CA GLY A 275 0.85 40.77 6.45
C GLY A 275 1.75 39.54 6.26
N LYS A 276 2.77 39.40 7.12
CA LYS A 276 3.75 38.31 7.06
C LYS A 276 3.22 37.05 7.74
N HIS A 277 3.33 35.92 7.04
CA HIS A 277 2.92 34.59 7.52
C HIS A 277 3.94 33.54 7.09
N THR A 278 3.97 32.40 7.77
CA THR A 278 4.76 31.24 7.32
C THR A 278 3.82 30.14 6.84
N ILE A 279 3.90 29.77 5.56
CA ILE A 279 3.22 28.59 5.05
C ILE A 279 4.14 27.38 5.17
N THR A 280 3.60 26.23 5.54
CA THR A 280 4.37 25.00 5.76
C THR A 280 3.68 23.78 5.16
N MET A 281 4.48 22.77 4.81
CA MET A 281 4.02 21.41 4.52
C MET A 281 4.65 20.46 5.54
N GLN A 282 3.82 19.65 6.22
CA GLN A 282 4.23 18.78 7.32
C GLN A 282 3.88 17.32 7.01
N GLY A 283 4.90 16.50 6.79
CA GLY A 283 4.79 15.09 6.39
C GLY A 283 5.97 14.27 6.93
N SER A 284 6.62 13.49 6.07
CA SER A 284 7.88 12.77 6.35
C SER A 284 9.05 13.72 6.58
N ILE A 285 8.97 14.91 5.99
CA ILE A 285 9.81 16.08 6.27
C ILE A 285 8.92 17.28 6.59
N ASN A 286 9.50 18.31 7.17
CA ASN A 286 8.86 19.61 7.37
C ASN A 286 9.57 20.65 6.50
N VAL A 287 8.80 21.38 5.70
CA VAL A 287 9.29 22.49 4.87
C VAL A 287 8.38 23.70 5.05
N GLY A 288 8.92 24.90 4.79
CA GLY A 288 8.16 26.13 4.91
C GLY A 288 8.65 27.24 3.99
N GLN A 289 7.92 28.35 4.00
CA GLN A 289 8.32 29.61 3.38
C GLN A 289 7.59 30.77 4.04
N GLU A 290 8.32 31.86 4.32
CA GLU A 290 7.71 33.14 4.69
C GLU A 290 7.09 33.79 3.45
N ILE A 291 5.83 34.18 3.56
CA ILE A 291 5.06 34.89 2.53
C ILE A 291 4.46 36.18 3.11
N THR A 292 4.22 37.16 2.23
CA THR A 292 3.49 38.37 2.59
C THR A 292 2.18 38.39 1.82
N ILE A 293 1.06 38.52 2.52
CA ILE A 293 -0.29 38.53 1.95
C ILE A 293 -0.84 39.96 1.99
N VAL A 294 -1.30 40.46 0.84
CA VAL A 294 -1.90 41.80 0.70
C VAL A 294 -3.41 41.76 0.88
N ALA A 295 -4.04 42.92 1.10
CA ALA A 295 -5.49 43.00 1.15
C ALA A 295 -6.09 42.70 -0.24
N ALA A 296 -7.28 42.07 -0.27
CA ALA A 296 -7.93 41.66 -1.52
C ALA A 296 -8.14 42.83 -2.50
N ASP A 297 -8.40 44.03 -1.99
CA ASP A 297 -8.66 45.23 -2.80
C ASP A 297 -7.40 45.87 -3.41
N GLU A 298 -6.21 45.56 -2.89
CA GLU A 298 -4.94 46.17 -3.32
C GLU A 298 -4.33 45.51 -4.57
N THR A 299 -4.72 44.28 -4.89
CA THR A 299 -4.20 43.56 -6.08
C THR A 299 -4.71 44.13 -7.41
N LYS A 300 -5.84 44.85 -7.41
CA LYS A 300 -6.41 45.49 -8.61
C LYS A 300 -5.64 46.74 -9.06
N ALA A 301 -4.77 47.31 -8.23
CA ALA A 301 -4.06 48.55 -8.55
C ALA A 301 -2.77 48.35 -9.37
N ALA A 302 -2.18 47.14 -9.39
CA ALA A 302 -0.88 46.88 -10.04
C ALA A 302 -0.96 46.66 -11.57
N GLY A 303 -2.16 46.53 -12.15
CA GLY A 303 -2.36 46.31 -13.58
C GLY A 303 -2.43 47.57 -14.47
N LYS A 304 -2.27 48.77 -13.91
CA LYS A 304 -2.36 50.06 -14.64
C LYS A 304 -1.10 50.91 -14.42
N SER A 305 0.05 50.46 -14.90
CA SER A 305 1.13 51.39 -15.23
C SER A 305 2.12 50.75 -16.20
N ALA A 306 1.80 50.87 -17.49
CA ALA A 306 2.79 50.84 -18.56
C ALA A 306 2.29 51.81 -19.63
N THR A 307 2.49 53.10 -19.39
CA THR A 307 2.39 54.13 -20.42
C THR A 307 3.58 53.97 -21.35
N VAL A 308 3.37 53.40 -22.54
CA VAL A 308 4.28 53.58 -23.67
C VAL A 308 3.74 54.73 -24.49
N THR A 309 4.44 55.86 -24.42
CA THR A 309 4.30 56.97 -25.36
C THR A 309 4.96 56.54 -26.66
N GLU A 310 4.19 56.44 -27.75
CA GLU A 310 4.76 56.35 -29.09
C GLU A 310 4.15 57.46 -29.94
N THR A 311 4.97 58.47 -30.21
CA THR A 311 4.73 59.47 -31.24
C THR A 311 5.17 58.86 -32.57
N ALA A 312 4.25 58.68 -33.51
CA ALA A 312 4.59 58.35 -34.89
C ALA A 312 3.96 59.38 -35.83
N GLU A 313 4.83 60.19 -36.45
CA GLU A 313 4.50 60.99 -37.62
C GLU A 313 4.22 60.10 -38.84
N THR A 314 3.26 60.58 -39.61
CA THR A 314 2.71 60.03 -40.85
C THR A 314 3.76 59.88 -41.96
N THR A 315 3.77 58.75 -42.66
CA THR A 315 3.93 58.75 -44.13
C THR A 315 3.21 57.55 -44.74
N ALA A 316 2.35 57.86 -45.70
CA ALA A 316 1.46 56.94 -46.38
C ALA A 316 2.21 56.10 -47.42
N GLY A 317 1.82 54.82 -47.51
CA GLY A 317 2.16 53.91 -48.60
C GLY A 317 1.18 52.74 -48.59
N ALA A 318 0.21 52.81 -49.49
CA ALA A 318 -0.95 51.92 -49.55
C ALA A 318 -0.65 50.52 -50.09
N ALA A 319 -1.22 49.48 -49.46
CA ALA A 319 -2.02 48.43 -50.10
C ALA A 319 -2.51 47.39 -49.05
N THR A 320 -3.81 47.08 -49.11
CA THR A 320 -4.65 46.27 -48.19
C THR A 320 -4.70 44.77 -48.59
N PRO A 321 -5.35 43.84 -47.85
CA PRO A 321 -4.80 43.16 -46.66
C PRO A 321 -4.95 41.60 -46.65
N ILE A 322 -4.24 40.97 -45.69
CA ILE A 322 -4.47 39.72 -44.90
C ILE A 322 -4.72 38.34 -45.54
N SER A 323 -3.88 37.37 -45.13
CA SER A 323 -4.30 36.18 -44.34
C SER A 323 -3.10 35.51 -43.67
N ASP A 324 -3.00 35.63 -42.34
CA ASP A 324 -2.11 34.89 -41.45
C ASP A 324 -2.55 33.42 -41.33
N GLY A 325 -1.60 32.50 -41.45
CA GLY A 325 -1.74 31.10 -41.07
C GLY A 325 -1.08 30.81 -39.72
N GLY A 326 -1.59 31.41 -38.65
CA GLY A 326 -1.13 31.16 -37.28
C GLY A 326 -2.25 31.49 -36.30
N THR A 327 -3.04 30.49 -35.91
CA THR A 327 -4.17 30.68 -35.00
C THR A 327 -3.69 30.98 -33.56
N PRO A 328 -4.23 32.03 -32.90
CA PRO A 328 -3.91 32.37 -31.51
C PRO A 328 -4.69 31.53 -30.48
N ALA A 329 -4.16 31.50 -29.25
CA ALA A 329 -4.55 30.65 -28.11
C ALA A 329 -5.98 30.82 -27.53
N TRP A 330 -6.90 31.51 -28.20
CA TRP A 330 -8.31 31.58 -27.79
C TRP A 330 -9.15 30.39 -28.30
N ALA A 331 -8.57 29.51 -29.12
CA ALA A 331 -9.23 28.32 -29.68
C ALA A 331 -9.44 27.14 -28.70
N TRP A 332 -9.07 27.27 -27.41
CA TRP A 332 -9.33 26.22 -26.41
C TRP A 332 -10.63 26.40 -25.63
N TRP A 333 -11.37 27.50 -25.83
CA TRP A 333 -12.62 27.77 -25.10
C TRP A 333 -13.92 27.49 -25.88
N THR A 334 -13.86 26.89 -27.08
CA THR A 334 -15.06 26.38 -27.79
C THR A 334 -15.18 24.85 -27.77
N GLY A 335 -14.33 24.13 -27.03
CA GLY A 335 -14.46 22.68 -26.79
C GLY A 335 -15.42 22.30 -25.65
N ALA A 336 -15.77 23.25 -24.77
CA ALA A 336 -16.53 22.98 -23.56
C ALA A 336 -18.07 23.08 -23.73
N LEU A 337 -18.58 23.47 -24.90
CA LEU A 337 -20.03 23.59 -25.15
C LEU A 337 -20.60 22.56 -26.16
N ALA A 338 -19.77 21.64 -26.67
CA ALA A 338 -20.20 20.54 -27.53
C ALA A 338 -20.35 19.18 -26.81
N LEU A 339 -19.99 19.09 -25.52
CA LEU A 339 -20.14 17.89 -24.69
C LEU A 339 -21.33 17.97 -23.70
N LEU A 340 -22.30 18.83 -23.99
CA LEU A 340 -23.60 18.88 -23.30
C LEU A 340 -24.81 18.63 -24.25
N LEU A 341 -24.55 18.12 -25.46
CA LEU A 341 -25.59 17.65 -26.39
C LEU A 341 -25.53 16.14 -26.70
N ILE A 342 -24.59 15.38 -26.13
CA ILE A 342 -24.52 13.90 -26.27
C ILE A 342 -25.08 13.17 -25.04
N ALA A 343 -25.44 13.88 -23.96
CA ALA A 343 -26.11 13.29 -22.79
C ALA A 343 -27.66 13.35 -22.84
N GLY A 344 -28.25 13.90 -23.91
CA GLY A 344 -29.71 13.99 -24.09
C GLY A 344 -30.33 12.90 -24.97
N ALA A 345 -29.55 12.16 -25.74
CA ALA A 345 -30.06 11.18 -26.72
C ALA A 345 -30.22 9.74 -26.15
N SER A 346 -29.61 9.42 -25.01
CA SER A 346 -29.71 8.08 -24.41
C SER A 346 -30.96 7.86 -23.55
N THR A 347 -31.56 8.92 -23.01
CA THR A 347 -32.79 8.82 -22.18
C THR A 347 -34.06 8.68 -23.03
N GLY A 348 -34.06 9.18 -24.28
CA GLY A 348 -35.20 9.07 -25.20
C GLY A 348 -35.41 7.68 -25.81
N LEU A 349 -34.34 6.91 -26.02
CA LEU A 349 -34.44 5.58 -26.62
C LEU A 349 -35.06 4.54 -25.65
N VAL A 350 -34.83 4.69 -24.35
CA VAL A 350 -35.34 3.76 -23.31
C VAL A 350 -36.84 3.90 -23.10
N VAL A 351 -37.40 5.10 -23.29
CA VAL A 351 -38.86 5.35 -23.16
C VAL A 351 -39.63 4.87 -24.40
N ALA A 352 -39.04 4.95 -25.60
CA ALA A 352 -39.68 4.47 -26.83
C ALA A 352 -39.70 2.93 -26.95
N GLN A 353 -38.70 2.24 -26.40
CA GLN A 353 -38.66 0.76 -26.39
C GLN A 353 -39.66 0.14 -25.40
N ARG A 354 -39.97 0.81 -24.29
CA ARG A 354 -40.99 0.35 -23.33
C ARG A 354 -42.43 0.42 -23.89
N ARG A 355 -42.76 1.46 -24.67
CA ARG A 355 -44.10 1.60 -25.28
C ARG A 355 -44.39 0.61 -26.41
N LYS A 356 -43.37 0.10 -27.13
CA LYS A 356 -43.56 -0.96 -28.13
C LYS A 356 -43.79 -2.34 -27.51
N ALA A 357 -43.26 -2.61 -26.31
CA ALA A 357 -43.48 -3.87 -25.60
C ALA A 357 -44.90 -3.98 -25.00
N GLU A 358 -45.49 -2.85 -24.59
CA GLU A 358 -46.86 -2.83 -24.01
C GLU A 358 -47.97 -2.95 -25.06
N HIS A 359 -47.74 -2.60 -26.33
CA HIS A 359 -48.72 -2.81 -27.41
C HIS A 359 -48.68 -4.22 -28.00
N ALA A 360 -47.58 -4.97 -27.85
CA ALA A 360 -47.48 -6.35 -28.33
C ALA A 360 -48.10 -7.38 -27.36
N ALA A 361 -48.41 -6.97 -26.12
CA ALA A 361 -48.99 -7.84 -25.09
C ALA A 361 -50.54 -7.79 -25.04
N THR A 362 -51.19 -7.03 -25.93
CA THR A 362 -52.65 -6.85 -25.95
C THR A 362 -53.32 -7.42 -27.22
N GLU A 363 -52.58 -8.05 -28.13
CA GLU A 363 -53.13 -8.81 -29.27
C GLU A 363 -52.63 -10.27 -29.31
N LEU A 364 -52.77 -10.99 -28.19
CA LEU A 364 -52.80 -12.46 -28.15
C LEU A 364 -53.86 -12.94 -27.17
#